data_AF-A0A2D6U424-F1
#
_entry.id   AF-A0A2D6U424-F1
#
_cell.length_a   1.000
_cell.length_b   1.000
_cell.length_c   1.000
_cell.angle_alpha   90.00
_cell.angle_beta   90.00
_cell.angle_gamma   90.00
#
_symmetry.space_group_name_H-M   'P 1'
#
loop_
_entity.id
_entity.type
_entity.pdbx_description
1 polymer ?
#
loop_
_entity_poly.entity_id
_entity_poly.type
_entity_poly.pdbx_seq_one_letter_code
_entity_poly.pdbx_strand_id
1 'polypeptide(L)'
;MAVRAEVLTKLILHKRERITQSLPQLISQTGDEKHTAEKIARKARSNKENLESKITNLKTERKVVTQVFSDEFSSNQLKEEHKLELSQIMEALSIVDTSVQDFNENLEKLSKIVESLEPNNKISAKLNQSVKANAALGDLNPEYLTSVQEWNEAEGHRRKLESRFTKLSSSLAESKTAAEFWQSRLEDGFEELLIDAKRVADGGPSSRQIHRTNRKKNMNKGA
;
A
#
# COMPACT_ATOMS: atom_id res chain seq x y z
N MET A 1 -18.85 31.30 39.84
CA MET A 1 -20.19 30.68 39.79
C MET A 1 -19.98 29.22 39.40
N ALA A 2 -20.17 28.26 40.31
CA ALA A 2 -19.93 26.85 40.03
C ALA A 2 -21.06 26.29 39.15
N VAL A 3 -20.74 25.69 38.01
CA VAL A 3 -21.73 25.05 37.14
C VAL A 3 -22.21 23.77 37.81
N ARG A 4 -23.53 23.56 37.93
CA ARG A 4 -24.11 22.34 38.50
C ARG A 4 -23.80 21.14 37.60
N ALA A 5 -23.41 20.02 38.20
CA ALA A 5 -23.08 18.78 37.49
C ALA A 5 -24.21 18.34 36.54
N GLU A 6 -25.47 18.41 37.01
CA GLU A 6 -26.67 18.12 36.22
C GLU A 6 -26.77 18.93 34.92
N VAL A 7 -26.41 20.22 34.97
CA VAL A 7 -26.45 21.12 33.80
C VAL A 7 -25.40 20.71 32.78
N LEU A 8 -24.18 20.37 33.25
CA LEU A 8 -23.12 19.87 32.38
C LEU A 8 -23.52 18.53 31.74
N THR A 9 -24.07 17.61 32.51
CA THR A 9 -24.50 16.30 32.01
C THR A 9 -25.60 16.42 30.97
N LYS A 10 -26.61 17.28 31.19
CA LYS A 10 -27.65 17.56 30.18
C LYS A 10 -27.07 18.16 28.90
N LEU A 11 -26.09 19.07 29.00
CA LEU A 11 -25.40 19.62 27.83
C LEU A 11 -24.61 18.55 27.06
N ILE A 12 -23.94 17.64 27.76
CA ILE A 12 -23.22 16.52 27.16
C ILE A 12 -24.20 15.58 26.44
N LEU A 13 -25.31 15.22 27.10
CA LEU A 13 -26.36 14.36 26.55
C LEU A 13 -26.91 14.95 25.24
N HIS A 14 -27.35 16.21 25.28
CA HIS A 14 -27.89 16.90 24.10
C HIS A 14 -26.89 16.92 22.93
N LYS A 15 -25.60 17.12 23.20
CA LYS A 15 -24.55 17.03 22.17
C LYS A 15 -24.44 15.62 21.59
N ARG A 16 -24.46 14.58 22.43
CA ARG A 16 -24.36 13.16 22.01
C ARG A 16 -25.60 12.70 21.25
N GLU A 17 -26.79 13.12 21.64
CA GLU A 17 -28.04 12.86 20.93
C GLU A 17 -28.02 13.46 19.52
N ARG A 18 -27.59 14.73 19.39
CA ARG A 18 -27.45 15.40 18.09
C ARG A 18 -26.46 14.68 17.16
N ILE A 19 -25.34 14.20 17.71
CA ILE A 19 -24.37 13.38 16.96
C ILE A 19 -25.01 12.06 16.53
N THR A 20 -25.73 11.39 17.45
CA THR A 20 -26.40 10.10 17.18
C THR A 20 -27.48 10.20 16.11
N GLN A 21 -28.17 11.35 16.03
CA GLN A 21 -29.19 11.62 15.00
C GLN A 21 -28.57 11.90 13.62
N SER A 22 -27.44 12.60 13.56
CA SER A 22 -26.84 13.06 12.30
C SER A 22 -25.87 12.07 11.65
N LEU A 23 -25.14 11.29 12.45
CA LEU A 23 -24.13 10.35 11.94
C LEU A 23 -24.68 9.21 11.07
N PRO A 24 -25.85 8.59 11.32
CA PRO A 24 -26.33 7.46 10.52
C PRO A 24 -26.46 7.78 9.02
N GLN A 25 -26.96 8.97 8.68
CA GLN A 25 -27.07 9.41 7.28
C GLN A 25 -25.68 9.55 6.64
N LEU A 26 -24.73 10.17 7.35
CA LEU A 26 -23.35 10.34 6.88
C LEU A 26 -22.63 8.99 6.71
N ILE A 27 -22.88 8.04 7.62
CA ILE A 27 -22.34 6.67 7.54
C ILE A 27 -22.90 5.96 6.30
N SER A 28 -24.20 6.08 6.04
CA SER A 28 -24.82 5.50 4.84
C SER A 28 -24.20 6.07 3.56
N GLN A 29 -24.15 7.41 3.44
CA GLN A 29 -23.55 8.08 2.28
C GLN A 29 -22.08 7.68 2.08
N THR A 30 -21.29 7.69 3.16
CA THR A 30 -19.88 7.28 3.11
C THR A 30 -19.75 5.79 2.77
N GLY A 31 -20.71 4.96 3.18
CA GLY A 31 -20.79 3.54 2.83
C GLY A 31 -21.01 3.31 1.33
N ASP A 32 -21.92 4.08 0.72
CA ASP A 32 -22.17 4.04 -0.72
C ASP A 32 -20.97 4.55 -1.52
N GLU A 33 -20.36 5.66 -1.10
CA GLU A 33 -19.10 6.18 -1.66
C GLU A 33 -17.97 5.16 -1.54
N LYS A 34 -17.84 4.50 -0.39
CA LYS A 34 -16.83 3.45 -0.18
C LYS A 34 -17.06 2.27 -1.13
N HIS A 35 -18.30 1.82 -1.29
CA HIS A 35 -18.62 0.70 -2.16
C HIS A 35 -18.34 1.00 -3.64
N THR A 36 -18.65 2.22 -4.09
CA THR A 36 -18.32 2.68 -5.44
C THR A 36 -16.80 2.81 -5.64
N ALA A 37 -16.08 3.39 -4.68
CA ALA A 37 -14.63 3.48 -4.70
C ALA A 37 -13.94 2.12 -4.72
N GLU A 38 -14.50 1.12 -4.02
CA GLU A 38 -13.99 -0.25 -4.04
C GLU A 38 -14.11 -0.87 -5.43
N LYS A 39 -15.24 -0.70 -6.12
CA LYS A 39 -15.41 -1.17 -7.51
C LYS A 39 -14.38 -0.54 -8.45
N ILE A 40 -14.15 0.77 -8.32
CA ILE A 40 -13.16 1.49 -9.13
C ILE A 40 -11.75 0.97 -8.85
N ALA A 41 -11.36 0.83 -7.58
CA ALA A 41 -10.05 0.32 -7.19
C ALA A 41 -9.82 -1.11 -7.68
N ARG A 42 -10.84 -1.99 -7.60
CA ARG A 42 -10.78 -3.36 -8.14
C ARG A 42 -10.58 -3.37 -9.65
N LYS A 43 -11.32 -2.53 -10.39
CA LYS A 43 -11.16 -2.40 -11.84
C LYS A 43 -9.76 -1.91 -12.21
N ALA A 44 -9.29 -0.85 -11.57
CA ALA A 44 -7.95 -0.30 -11.79
C ALA A 44 -6.86 -1.34 -11.49
N ARG A 45 -7.01 -2.10 -10.40
CA ARG A 45 -6.11 -3.21 -10.05
C ARG A 45 -6.07 -4.28 -11.13
N SER A 46 -7.23 -4.73 -11.61
CA SER A 46 -7.30 -5.76 -12.65
C SER A 46 -6.63 -5.29 -13.95
N ASN A 47 -6.88 -4.04 -14.36
CA ASN A 47 -6.20 -3.45 -15.52
C ASN A 47 -4.67 -3.43 -15.33
N LYS A 48 -4.21 -2.99 -14.15
CA LYS A 48 -2.79 -2.95 -13.79
C LYS A 48 -2.15 -4.33 -13.84
N GLU A 49 -2.78 -5.35 -13.25
CA GLU A 49 -2.29 -6.73 -13.23
C GLU A 49 -2.27 -7.36 -14.64
N ASN A 50 -3.26 -7.06 -15.47
CA ASN A 50 -3.29 -7.50 -16.87
C ASN A 50 -2.10 -6.92 -17.66
N LEU A 51 -1.81 -5.63 -17.51
CA LEU A 51 -0.66 -4.99 -18.15
C LEU A 51 0.67 -5.49 -17.54
N GLU A 52 0.74 -5.65 -16.22
CA GLU A 52 1.92 -6.17 -15.51
C GLU A 52 2.34 -7.53 -16.06
N SER A 53 1.39 -8.46 -16.26
CA SER A 53 1.69 -9.78 -16.85
C SER A 53 2.28 -9.70 -18.26
N LYS A 54 1.79 -8.77 -19.10
CA LYS A 54 2.34 -8.52 -20.44
C LYS A 54 3.75 -7.94 -20.36
N ILE A 55 3.96 -6.96 -19.49
CA ILE A 55 5.27 -6.34 -19.25
C ILE A 55 6.28 -7.38 -18.77
N THR A 56 5.90 -8.27 -17.84
CA THR A 56 6.78 -9.34 -17.37
C THR A 56 7.13 -10.31 -18.49
N ASN A 57 6.15 -10.70 -19.31
CA ASN A 57 6.40 -11.58 -20.46
C ASN A 57 7.37 -10.93 -21.45
N LEU A 58 7.15 -9.66 -21.83
CA LEU A 58 8.05 -8.93 -22.72
C LEU A 58 9.46 -8.78 -22.13
N LYS A 59 9.58 -8.53 -20.81
CA LYS A 59 10.87 -8.50 -20.11
C LYS A 59 11.60 -9.85 -20.17
N THR A 60 10.87 -10.97 -20.13
CA THR A 60 11.48 -12.31 -20.30
C THR A 60 11.85 -12.58 -21.76
N GLU A 61 10.96 -12.26 -22.71
CA GLU A 61 11.19 -12.49 -24.14
C GLU A 61 12.37 -11.70 -24.67
N ARG A 62 12.53 -10.43 -24.26
CA ARG A 62 13.69 -9.63 -24.68
C ARG A 62 15.02 -10.23 -24.21
N LYS A 63 15.04 -10.99 -23.11
CA LYS A 63 16.26 -11.63 -22.59
C LYS A 63 16.62 -12.95 -23.25
N VAL A 64 15.76 -13.53 -24.09
CA VAL A 64 16.02 -14.83 -24.74
C VAL A 64 17.33 -14.83 -25.54
N VAL A 65 17.73 -13.68 -26.08
CA VAL A 65 18.98 -13.53 -26.82
C VAL A 65 20.21 -13.82 -25.96
N THR A 66 20.23 -13.43 -24.67
CA THR A 66 21.40 -13.65 -23.80
C THR A 66 21.61 -15.12 -23.50
N GLN A 67 20.52 -15.87 -23.33
CA GLN A 67 20.58 -17.32 -23.14
C GLN A 67 21.17 -18.03 -24.36
N VAL A 68 20.65 -17.72 -25.57
CA VAL A 68 21.15 -18.35 -26.80
C VAL A 68 22.60 -17.98 -27.09
N PHE A 69 23.01 -16.76 -26.78
CA PHE A 69 24.42 -16.39 -26.84
C PHE A 69 25.28 -17.21 -25.88
N SER A 70 24.85 -17.38 -24.63
CA SER A 70 25.59 -18.22 -23.67
C SER A 70 25.70 -19.68 -24.13
N ASP A 71 24.65 -20.21 -24.77
CA ASP A 71 24.57 -21.62 -25.15
C ASP A 71 25.34 -21.93 -26.45
N GLU A 72 25.27 -21.03 -27.45
CA GLU A 72 25.88 -21.27 -28.77
C GLU A 72 27.27 -20.66 -28.92
N PHE A 73 27.60 -19.63 -28.14
CA PHE A 73 28.83 -18.90 -28.32
C PHE A 73 29.98 -19.47 -27.47
N SER A 74 30.66 -20.49 -28.00
CA SER A 74 31.94 -20.94 -27.46
C SER A 74 33.04 -19.93 -27.84
N SER A 75 33.74 -19.37 -26.85
CA SER A 75 34.69 -18.24 -26.96
C SER A 75 35.91 -18.43 -27.89
N ASN A 76 35.98 -19.53 -28.65
CA ASN A 76 37.15 -19.92 -29.44
C ASN A 76 37.21 -19.33 -30.86
N GLN A 77 36.18 -18.60 -31.31
CA GLN A 77 36.13 -18.00 -32.66
C GLN A 77 36.26 -16.46 -32.69
N LEU A 78 36.44 -15.80 -31.55
CA LEU A 78 36.53 -14.33 -31.46
C LEU A 78 37.95 -13.82 -31.23
N LYS A 79 38.24 -12.63 -31.77
CA LYS A 79 39.33 -11.77 -31.29
C LYS A 79 39.06 -11.38 -29.84
N GLU A 80 40.11 -11.31 -29.01
CA GLU A 80 40.01 -11.01 -27.57
C GLU A 80 39.23 -9.72 -27.26
N GLU A 81 39.37 -8.70 -28.10
CA GLU A 81 38.66 -7.41 -27.96
C GLU A 81 37.12 -7.60 -27.98
N HIS A 82 36.60 -8.40 -28.92
CA HIS A 82 35.17 -8.66 -29.03
C HIS A 82 34.64 -9.57 -27.90
N LYS A 83 35.50 -10.36 -27.25
CA LYS A 83 35.09 -11.20 -26.11
C LYS A 83 34.74 -10.34 -24.90
N LEU A 84 35.59 -9.34 -24.60
CA LEU A 84 35.36 -8.44 -23.48
C LEU A 84 34.11 -7.59 -23.71
N GLU A 85 33.97 -7.00 -24.91
CA GLU A 85 32.80 -6.20 -25.28
C GLU A 85 31.50 -7.03 -25.22
N LEU A 86 31.52 -8.26 -25.76
CA LEU A 86 30.38 -9.16 -25.72
C LEU A 86 30.00 -9.54 -24.28
N SER A 87 30.99 -9.82 -23.41
CA SER A 87 30.74 -10.12 -22.00
C SER A 87 30.03 -8.95 -21.30
N GLN A 88 30.48 -7.71 -21.53
CA GLN A 88 29.86 -6.52 -20.95
C GLN A 88 28.43 -6.31 -21.46
N ILE A 89 28.19 -6.52 -22.76
CA ILE A 89 26.86 -6.43 -23.36
C ILE A 89 25.92 -7.49 -22.78
N MET A 90 26.39 -8.74 -22.64
CA MET A 90 25.60 -9.83 -22.07
C MET A 90 25.21 -9.58 -20.62
N GLU A 91 26.14 -9.03 -19.83
CA GLU A 91 25.86 -8.60 -18.46
C GLU A 91 24.78 -7.51 -18.44
N ALA A 92 24.94 -6.46 -19.27
CA ALA A 92 23.99 -5.35 -19.36
C ALA A 92 22.58 -5.78 -19.80
N LEU A 93 22.48 -6.72 -20.75
CA LEU A 93 21.21 -7.28 -21.22
C LEU A 93 20.57 -8.26 -20.20
N SER A 94 21.35 -8.78 -19.26
CA SER A 94 20.85 -9.71 -18.22
C SER A 94 20.22 -8.99 -17.02
N ILE A 95 20.51 -7.69 -16.82
CA ILE A 95 19.94 -6.87 -15.75
C ILE A 95 18.39 -6.84 -15.84
N VAL A 96 17.71 -6.94 -14.69
CA VAL A 96 16.23 -7.07 -14.60
C VAL A 96 15.51 -5.78 -14.99
N ASP A 97 16.04 -4.64 -14.56
CA ASP A 97 15.38 -3.34 -14.69
C ASP A 97 16.06 -2.39 -15.67
N THR A 98 16.79 -2.94 -16.65
CA THR A 98 17.33 -2.17 -17.77
C THR A 98 16.21 -1.42 -18.48
N SER A 99 16.40 -0.12 -18.70
CA SER A 99 15.43 0.70 -19.41
C SER A 99 15.25 0.20 -20.85
N VAL A 100 14.14 0.57 -21.50
CA VAL A 100 13.91 0.21 -22.91
C VAL A 100 15.02 0.78 -23.80
N GLN A 101 15.46 2.01 -23.51
CA GLN A 101 16.50 2.71 -24.25
C GLN A 101 17.86 2.02 -24.09
N ASP A 102 18.31 1.81 -22.85
CA ASP A 102 19.62 1.18 -22.58
C ASP A 102 19.66 -0.25 -23.14
N PHE A 103 18.53 -0.97 -23.07
CA PHE A 103 18.43 -2.31 -23.64
C PHE A 103 18.56 -2.27 -25.16
N ASN A 104 17.92 -1.29 -25.82
CA ASN A 104 18.01 -1.13 -27.27
C ASN A 104 19.43 -0.78 -27.73
N GLU A 105 20.10 0.13 -27.03
CA GLU A 105 21.50 0.49 -27.32
C GLU A 105 22.44 -0.72 -27.21
N ASN A 106 22.23 -1.58 -26.22
CA ASN A 106 23.01 -2.81 -26.08
C ASN A 106 22.66 -3.85 -27.15
N LEU A 107 21.40 -3.94 -27.59
CA LEU A 107 21.03 -4.78 -28.73
C LEU A 107 21.65 -4.30 -30.05
N GLU A 108 21.73 -3.00 -30.29
CA GLU A 108 22.38 -2.45 -31.47
C GLU A 108 23.88 -2.76 -31.50
N LYS A 109 24.57 -2.63 -30.36
CA LYS A 109 25.98 -3.06 -30.22
C LYS A 109 26.11 -4.55 -30.50
N LEU A 110 25.21 -5.36 -29.94
CA LEU A 110 25.20 -6.80 -30.16
C LEU A 110 24.98 -7.16 -31.63
N SER A 111 24.08 -6.48 -32.34
CA SER A 111 23.81 -6.70 -33.76
C SER A 111 25.07 -6.51 -34.60
N LYS A 112 25.84 -5.44 -34.34
CA LYS A 112 27.09 -5.16 -35.05
C LYS A 112 28.13 -6.28 -34.84
N ILE A 113 28.21 -6.82 -33.63
CA ILE A 113 29.09 -7.96 -33.33
C ILE A 113 28.60 -9.22 -34.08
N VAL A 114 27.31 -9.52 -34.05
CA VAL A 114 26.73 -10.65 -34.79
C VAL A 114 26.96 -10.54 -36.28
N GLU A 115 26.80 -9.36 -36.88
CA GLU A 115 27.01 -9.14 -38.31
C GLU A 115 28.46 -9.37 -38.75
N SER A 116 29.42 -9.16 -37.84
CA SER A 116 30.84 -9.44 -38.08
C SER A 116 31.22 -10.92 -37.93
N LEU A 117 30.33 -11.72 -37.34
CA LEU A 117 30.49 -13.15 -37.14
C LEU A 117 29.63 -13.84 -38.21
N GLU A 118 30.13 -14.93 -38.80
CA GLU A 118 29.41 -15.62 -39.89
C GLU A 118 27.93 -15.85 -39.57
N PRO A 119 27.04 -15.86 -40.59
CA PRO A 119 25.60 -15.81 -40.37
C PRO A 119 25.08 -17.02 -39.59
N ASN A 120 24.90 -16.86 -38.28
CA ASN A 120 24.14 -17.79 -37.44
C ASN A 120 22.66 -17.40 -37.48
N ASN A 121 21.88 -18.14 -38.28
CA ASN A 121 20.44 -17.92 -38.48
C ASN A 121 19.63 -18.00 -37.17
N LYS A 122 20.08 -18.76 -36.16
CA LYS A 122 19.38 -18.88 -34.89
C LYS A 122 19.60 -17.67 -34.00
N ILE A 123 20.85 -17.18 -33.90
CA ILE A 123 21.18 -15.97 -33.13
C ILE A 123 20.48 -14.75 -33.73
N SER A 124 20.53 -14.58 -35.05
CA SER A 124 19.86 -13.46 -35.73
C SER A 124 18.34 -13.50 -35.55
N ALA A 125 17.71 -14.69 -35.60
CA ALA A 125 16.29 -14.84 -35.31
C ALA A 125 15.93 -14.43 -33.87
N LYS A 126 16.75 -14.79 -32.89
CA LYS A 126 16.53 -14.42 -31.48
C LYS A 126 16.85 -12.98 -31.16
N LEU A 127 17.82 -12.38 -31.84
CA LEU A 127 18.08 -10.96 -31.79
C LEU A 127 16.85 -10.17 -32.30
N ASN A 128 16.29 -10.56 -33.45
CA ASN A 128 15.06 -9.97 -33.96
C ASN A 128 13.87 -10.14 -33.00
N GLN A 129 13.73 -11.31 -32.37
CA GLN A 129 12.72 -11.52 -31.33
C GLN A 129 12.91 -10.55 -30.16
N SER A 130 14.15 -10.39 -29.70
CA SER A 130 14.50 -9.51 -28.58
C SER A 130 14.23 -8.03 -28.90
N VAL A 131 14.61 -7.57 -30.10
CA VAL A 131 14.32 -6.21 -30.60
C VAL A 131 12.81 -5.96 -30.61
N LYS A 132 12.02 -6.87 -31.19
CA LYS A 132 10.56 -6.75 -31.24
C LYS A 132 9.92 -6.72 -29.85
N ALA A 133 10.38 -7.59 -28.94
CA ALA A 133 9.90 -7.62 -27.56
C ALA A 133 10.22 -6.33 -26.80
N ASN A 134 11.43 -5.77 -26.98
CA ASN A 134 11.83 -4.52 -26.35
C ASN A 134 11.09 -3.30 -26.94
N ALA A 135 10.81 -3.30 -28.24
CA ALA A 135 9.99 -2.26 -28.88
C ALA A 135 8.54 -2.30 -28.36
N ALA A 136 7.90 -3.47 -28.34
CA ALA A 136 6.57 -3.64 -27.78
C ALA A 136 6.51 -3.28 -26.28
N LEU A 137 7.59 -3.52 -25.54
CA LEU A 137 7.72 -3.07 -24.16
C LEU A 137 7.73 -1.54 -24.08
N GLY A 138 8.46 -0.87 -24.98
CA GLY A 138 8.45 0.59 -25.12
C GLY A 138 7.06 1.18 -25.36
N ASP A 139 6.27 0.53 -26.22
CA ASP A 139 4.91 0.98 -26.54
C ASP A 139 3.92 0.78 -25.38
N LEU A 140 4.04 -0.33 -24.64
CA LEU A 140 3.12 -0.69 -23.56
C LEU A 140 3.48 -0.03 -22.21
N ASN A 141 4.76 0.29 -21.99
CA ASN A 141 5.23 0.79 -20.71
C ASN A 141 4.57 2.11 -20.27
N PRO A 142 4.33 3.11 -21.16
CA PRO A 142 3.58 4.31 -20.79
C PRO A 142 2.18 4.00 -20.26
N GLU A 143 1.44 3.13 -20.95
CA GLU A 143 0.08 2.71 -20.53
C GLU A 143 0.12 1.98 -19.17
N TYR A 144 1.10 1.10 -18.98
CA TYR A 144 1.30 0.43 -17.70
C TYR A 144 1.57 1.42 -16.56
N LEU A 145 2.45 2.41 -16.76
CA LEU A 145 2.75 3.43 -15.75
C LEU A 145 1.51 4.27 -15.41
N THR A 146 0.72 4.67 -16.41
CA THR A 146 -0.57 5.34 -16.19
C THR A 146 -1.51 4.46 -15.37
N SER A 147 -1.64 3.17 -15.72
CA SER A 147 -2.50 2.23 -14.97
C SER A 147 -2.05 2.02 -13.52
N VAL A 148 -0.74 2.01 -13.26
CA VAL A 148 -0.18 1.97 -11.90
C VAL A 148 -0.57 3.23 -11.11
N GLN A 149 -0.47 4.40 -11.73
CA GLN A 149 -0.87 5.66 -11.09
C GLN A 149 -2.37 5.67 -10.78
N GLU A 150 -3.23 5.32 -11.74
CA GLU A 150 -4.68 5.22 -11.54
C GLU A 150 -5.05 4.27 -10.41
N TRP A 151 -4.39 3.11 -10.33
CA TRP A 151 -4.59 2.16 -9.24
C TRP A 151 -4.20 2.77 -7.89
N ASN A 152 -3.05 3.44 -7.80
CA ASN A 152 -2.60 4.09 -6.57
C ASN A 152 -3.58 5.18 -6.10
N GLU A 153 -4.09 5.98 -7.02
CA GLU A 153 -5.08 7.03 -6.74
C GLU A 153 -6.41 6.43 -6.27
N ALA A 154 -6.94 5.43 -7.00
CA ALA A 154 -8.20 4.77 -6.66
C ALA A 154 -8.12 4.04 -5.31
N GLU A 155 -7.04 3.31 -5.06
CA GLU A 155 -6.81 2.60 -3.80
C GLU A 155 -6.57 3.58 -2.64
N GLY A 156 -5.86 4.69 -2.89
CA GLY A 156 -5.70 5.78 -1.92
C GLY A 156 -7.03 6.41 -1.53
N HIS A 157 -7.91 6.69 -2.49
CA HIS A 157 -9.26 7.20 -2.25
C HIS A 157 -10.12 6.20 -1.45
N ARG A 158 -10.11 4.91 -1.84
CA ARG A 158 -10.83 3.85 -1.14
C ARG A 158 -10.41 3.73 0.33
N ARG A 159 -9.11 3.80 0.62
CA ARG A 159 -8.59 3.74 2.01
C ARG A 159 -9.01 4.95 2.84
N LYS A 160 -9.04 6.15 2.25
CA LYS A 160 -9.54 7.36 2.94
C LYS A 160 -11.00 7.20 3.33
N LEU A 161 -11.83 6.68 2.43
CA LEU A 161 -13.25 6.41 2.71
C LEU A 161 -13.43 5.31 3.76
N GLU A 162 -12.63 4.24 3.72
CA GLU A 162 -12.63 3.19 4.76
C GLU A 162 -12.36 3.77 6.15
N SER A 163 -11.31 4.60 6.26
CA SER A 163 -10.94 5.26 7.51
C SER A 163 -12.04 6.19 8.00
N ARG A 164 -12.62 6.99 7.11
CA ARG A 164 -13.74 7.88 7.42
C ARG A 164 -14.96 7.09 7.89
N PHE A 165 -15.34 6.03 7.18
CA PHE A 165 -16.46 5.16 7.53
C PHE A 165 -16.26 4.53 8.92
N THR A 166 -15.07 4.00 9.17
CA THR A 166 -14.70 3.38 10.46
C THR A 166 -14.80 4.41 11.59
N LYS A 167 -14.26 5.61 11.39
CA LYS A 167 -14.30 6.69 12.38
C LYS A 167 -15.72 7.18 12.67
N LEU A 168 -16.57 7.31 11.64
CA LEU A 168 -17.97 7.71 11.84
C LEU A 168 -18.74 6.62 12.59
N SER A 169 -18.52 5.35 12.22
CA SER A 169 -19.16 4.20 12.87
C SER A 169 -18.74 4.06 14.34
N SER A 170 -17.44 4.20 14.63
CA SER A 170 -16.95 4.19 16.01
C SER A 170 -17.49 5.37 16.81
N SER A 171 -17.50 6.57 16.21
CA SER A 171 -18.03 7.78 16.86
C SER A 171 -19.53 7.66 17.17
N LEU A 172 -20.31 6.98 16.32
CA LEU A 172 -21.71 6.70 16.58
C LEU A 172 -21.86 5.74 17.77
N ALA A 173 -21.12 4.63 17.78
CA ALA A 173 -21.14 3.66 18.88
C ALA A 173 -20.74 4.32 20.21
N GLU A 174 -19.62 5.04 20.23
CA GLU A 174 -19.16 5.80 21.39
C GLU A 174 -20.18 6.83 21.86
N SER A 175 -20.88 7.48 20.93
CA SER A 175 -21.88 8.50 21.28
C SER A 175 -23.14 7.87 21.87
N LYS A 176 -23.56 6.70 21.41
CA LYS A 176 -24.67 5.93 22.01
C LYS A 176 -24.33 5.48 23.42
N THR A 177 -23.17 4.82 23.60
CA THR A 177 -22.72 4.39 24.93
C THR A 177 -22.53 5.57 25.88
N ALA A 178 -22.00 6.69 25.40
CA ALA A 178 -21.89 7.91 26.20
C ALA A 178 -23.26 8.48 26.58
N ALA A 179 -24.24 8.48 25.67
CA ALA A 179 -25.58 8.95 25.97
C ALA A 179 -26.24 8.08 27.04
N GLU A 180 -26.18 6.75 26.90
CA GLU A 180 -26.67 5.79 27.89
C GLU A 180 -26.01 6.01 29.27
N PHE A 181 -24.69 6.14 29.29
CA PHE A 181 -23.94 6.39 30.52
C PHE A 181 -24.37 7.68 31.21
N TRP A 182 -24.41 8.80 30.48
CA TRP A 182 -24.77 10.10 31.06
C TRP A 182 -26.24 10.19 31.45
N GLN A 183 -27.12 9.47 30.75
CA GLN A 183 -28.51 9.31 31.14
C GLN A 183 -28.61 8.58 32.48
N SER A 184 -27.91 7.45 32.64
CA SER A 184 -27.82 6.74 33.92
C SER A 184 -27.31 7.64 35.05
N ARG A 185 -26.30 8.50 34.79
CA ARG A 185 -25.79 9.43 35.83
C ARG A 185 -26.80 10.48 36.27
N LEU A 186 -27.76 10.85 35.43
CA LEU A 186 -28.86 11.74 35.83
C LEU A 186 -29.87 11.04 36.74
N GLU A 187 -29.99 9.71 36.63
CA GLU A 187 -30.93 8.87 37.39
C GLU A 187 -30.30 8.37 38.70
N ASP A 188 -29.11 7.79 38.62
CA ASP A 188 -28.38 7.14 39.73
C ASP A 188 -27.57 8.14 40.58
N GLY A 189 -27.39 9.36 40.07
CA GLY A 189 -26.52 10.37 40.66
C GLY A 189 -25.03 10.23 40.31
N PHE A 190 -24.23 11.15 40.83
CA PHE A 190 -22.83 11.35 40.42
C PHE A 190 -21.80 10.72 41.38
N GLU A 191 -22.24 10.02 42.41
CA GLU A 191 -21.38 9.56 43.50
C GLU A 191 -20.28 8.61 43.03
N GLU A 192 -20.56 7.75 42.05
CA GLU A 192 -19.57 6.85 41.47
C GLU A 192 -18.43 7.60 40.76
N LEU A 193 -18.72 8.76 40.16
CA LEU A 193 -17.69 9.59 39.51
C LEU A 193 -16.77 10.28 40.52
N LEU A 194 -17.22 10.38 41.77
CA LEU A 194 -16.50 11.04 42.85
C LEU A 194 -15.70 10.05 43.71
N ILE A 195 -15.76 8.73 43.46
CA ILE A 195 -15.07 7.71 44.27
C ILE A 195 -13.57 8.03 44.40
N ASP A 196 -12.90 8.31 43.30
CA ASP A 196 -11.46 8.60 43.30
C ASP A 196 -11.14 9.91 44.03
N ALA A 197 -12.00 10.93 43.88
CA ALA A 197 -11.85 12.21 44.54
C ALA A 197 -12.04 12.10 46.05
N LYS A 198 -13.08 11.37 46.48
CA LYS A 198 -13.35 11.06 47.88
C LYS A 198 -12.22 10.26 48.50
N ARG A 199 -11.76 9.19 47.84
CA ARG A 199 -10.61 8.38 48.29
C ARG A 199 -9.40 9.24 48.59
N VAL A 200 -9.06 10.18 47.71
CA VAL A 200 -7.89 11.06 47.91
C VAL A 200 -8.14 12.07 49.02
N ALA A 201 -9.34 12.65 49.11
CA ALA A 201 -9.72 13.57 50.18
C ALA A 201 -9.66 12.89 51.57
N ASP A 202 -10.02 11.62 51.64
CA ASP A 202 -9.95 10.78 52.85
C ASP A 202 -8.51 10.33 53.19
N GLY A 203 -7.49 10.84 52.49
CA GLY A 203 -6.08 10.51 52.70
C GLY A 203 -5.61 9.23 52.01
N GLY A 204 -6.45 8.61 51.18
CA GLY A 204 -6.12 7.42 50.39
C GLY A 204 -5.19 7.71 49.20
N PRO A 205 -4.62 6.66 48.58
CA PRO A 205 -3.64 6.82 47.50
C PRO A 205 -4.28 7.39 46.23
N SER A 206 -3.52 8.24 45.52
CA SER A 206 -3.93 8.76 44.21
C SER A 206 -3.96 7.65 43.14
N SER A 207 -4.76 7.84 42.08
CA SER A 207 -4.85 6.86 40.98
C SER A 207 -3.48 6.60 40.33
N ARG A 208 -2.63 7.64 40.22
CA ARG A 208 -1.23 7.49 39.77
C ARG A 208 -0.41 6.58 40.69
N GLN A 209 -0.55 6.73 42.00
CA GLN A 209 0.14 5.88 42.97
C GLN A 209 -0.33 4.43 42.88
N ILE A 210 -1.65 4.20 42.76
CA ILE A 210 -2.25 2.86 42.57
C ILE A 210 -1.74 2.20 41.28
N HIS A 211 -1.72 2.93 40.17
CA HIS A 211 -1.19 2.38 38.91
C HIS A 211 0.28 2.01 39.01
N ARG A 212 1.09 2.84 39.69
CA ARG A 212 2.52 2.56 39.90
C ARG A 212 2.75 1.32 40.76
N THR A 213 2.00 1.15 41.85
CA THR A 213 2.09 -0.03 42.71
C THR A 213 1.60 -1.29 41.99
N ASN A 214 0.50 -1.21 41.25
CA ASN A 214 -0.03 -2.33 40.45
C ASN A 214 0.93 -2.74 39.34
N ARG A 215 1.57 -1.79 38.65
CA ARG A 215 2.58 -2.10 37.63
C ARG A 215 3.78 -2.84 38.23
N LYS A 216 4.28 -2.41 39.39
CA LYS A 216 5.37 -3.11 40.11
C LYS A 216 4.94 -4.51 40.56
N LYS A 217 3.71 -4.67 41.05
CA LYS A 217 3.16 -5.96 41.47
C LYS A 217 3.01 -6.94 40.29
N ASN A 218 2.57 -6.47 39.13
CA ASN A 218 2.44 -7.29 37.94
C ASN A 218 3.80 -7.69 37.34
N MET A 219 4.79 -6.79 37.39
CA MET A 219 6.18 -7.11 37.02
C MET A 219 6.78 -8.20 37.91
N ASN A 220 6.51 -8.15 39.23
CA ASN A 220 7.01 -9.16 40.18
C ASN A 220 6.24 -10.50 40.15
N LYS A 221 5.09 -10.57 39.47
CA LYS A 221 4.32 -11.81 39.29
C LYS A 221 4.65 -12.57 38.00
N GLY A 222 5.41 -11.95 37.10
CA GLY A 222 5.84 -12.53 35.82
C GLY A 222 7.30 -13.01 35.82
N ALA A 223 7.92 -13.10 36.99
CA ALA A 223 9.22 -13.73 37.25
C ALA A 223 8.98 -14.91 38.20
#